data_AF-D6RDQ6-F1
#
_entry.id   AF-D6RDQ6-F1
#
_cell.length_a   1.000
_cell.length_b   1.000
_cell.length_c   1.000
_cell.angle_alpha   90.00
_cell.angle_beta   90.00
_cell.angle_gamma   90.00
#
_symmetry.space_group_name_H-M   'P 1'
#
loop_
_entity.id
_entity.type
_entity.pdbx_description
1 polymer ?
#
loop_
_entity_poly.entity_id
_entity_poly.type
_entity_poly.pdbx_seq_one_letter_code
_entity_poly.pdbx_strand_id
1 'polypeptide(L)' 'MLLARSPQCPVVVDTMQNQSSQLYAALPERLYVIQEGRICYKGKAGPWNYNPEEVRAVLEK' A
#
# COMPACT_ATOMS: atom_id res chain seq x y z
N MET A 1 5.66 14.92 12.94
CA MET A 1 5.71 14.26 11.61
C MET A 1 5.95 12.76 11.79
N LEU A 2 5.42 11.91 10.91
CA LEU A 2 5.43 10.44 11.06
C LEU A 2 6.86 9.87 11.22
N LEU A 3 7.83 10.43 10.51
CA LEU A 3 9.25 10.04 10.60
C LEU A 3 9.88 10.35 11.98
N ALA A 4 9.39 11.37 12.68
CA ALA A 4 9.85 11.68 14.04
C ALA A 4 9.41 10.62 15.08
N ARG A 5 8.54 9.68 14.69
CA ARG A 5 8.07 8.58 15.53
C ARG A 5 8.83 7.27 15.31
N SER A 6 9.89 7.27 14.48
CA SER A 6 10.72 6.08 14.21
C SER A 6 9.91 4.82 13.89
N PRO A 7 9.12 4.82 12.80
CA PRO A 7 8.27 3.68 12.46
C PRO A 7 9.09 2.41 12.21
N GLN A 8 8.51 1.25 12.52
CA GLN A 8 9.16 -0.05 12.34
C GLN A 8 9.28 -0.48 10.87
N CYS A 9 8.64 0.24 9.96
CA CYS A 9 8.71 0.01 8.53
C CYS A 9 9.27 1.24 7.80
N PRO A 10 9.92 1.05 6.63
CA PRO A 10 10.29 2.16 5.76
C PRO A 10 9.04 2.94 5.35
N VAL A 11 9.07 4.25 5.57
CA VAL A 11 8.04 5.17 5.11
C VAL A 11 8.69 6.09 4.10
N VAL A 12 8.11 6.14 2.90
CA VAL A 12 8.57 6.95 1.78
C VAL A 12 7.47 7.91 1.35
N VAL A 13 7.86 8.93 0.58
CA VAL A 13 6.95 9.89 -0.04
C VAL A 13 7.02 9.68 -1.54
N ASP A 14 5.87 9.76 -2.21
CA ASP A 14 5.81 9.70 -3.67
C ASP A 14 6.51 10.91 -4.30
N THR A 15 6.80 10.83 -5.59
CA THR A 15 7.33 11.98 -6.33
C THR A 15 6.27 13.10 -6.38
N MET A 16 6.71 14.34 -6.63
CA MET A 16 5.78 15.47 -6.78
C MET A 16 4.82 15.31 -7.99
N GLN A 17 5.13 14.38 -8.90
CA GLN A 17 4.29 14.02 -10.03
C GLN A 17 3.22 12.98 -9.67
N ASN A 18 3.16 12.52 -8.40
CA ASN A 18 2.28 11.45 -7.92
C ASN A 18 2.45 10.14 -8.72
N GLN A 19 3.69 9.82 -9.12
CA GLN A 19 3.97 8.74 -10.06
C GLN A 19 3.48 7.39 -9.54
N SER A 20 3.82 7.03 -8.31
CA SER A 20 3.40 5.75 -7.70
C SER A 20 1.89 5.72 -7.53
N SER A 21 1.31 6.83 -7.08
CA SER A 21 -0.13 6.97 -6.86
C SER A 21 -0.94 6.80 -8.15
N GLN A 22 -0.43 7.32 -9.27
CA GLN A 22 -1.03 7.14 -10.59
C GLN A 22 -0.87 5.71 -11.12
N LEU A 23 0.36 5.19 -11.12
CA LEU A 23 0.66 3.85 -11.67
C LEU A 23 -0.04 2.73 -10.91
N TYR A 24 -0.19 2.86 -9.58
CA TYR A 24 -0.88 1.89 -8.74
C TYR A 24 -2.34 2.27 -8.46
N ALA A 25 -2.85 3.34 -9.07
CA ALA A 25 -4.20 3.87 -8.78
C ALA A 25 -4.48 3.89 -7.27
N ALA A 26 -3.54 4.42 -6.49
CA ALA A 26 -3.51 4.25 -5.02
C ALA A 26 -4.45 5.22 -4.28
N LEU A 27 -5.15 6.11 -5.00
CA LEU A 27 -6.05 7.08 -4.39
C LEU A 27 -7.45 6.50 -4.15
N PRO A 28 -8.11 6.85 -3.03
CA PRO A 28 -7.60 7.69 -1.94
C PRO A 28 -6.58 6.96 -1.04
N GLU A 29 -6.73 5.66 -0.87
CA GLU A 29 -5.72 4.74 -0.35
C GLU A 29 -5.91 3.35 -0.96
N ARG A 30 -4.85 2.52 -0.92
CA ARG A 30 -4.92 1.14 -1.38
C ARG A 30 -3.78 0.28 -0.81
N LEU A 31 -4.11 -0.96 -0.44
CA LEU A 31 -3.15 -1.99 -0.06
C LEU A 31 -2.77 -2.86 -1.27
N TYR A 32 -1.50 -3.23 -1.35
CA TYR A 32 -0.96 -4.13 -2.38
C TYR A 32 -0.03 -5.17 -1.75
N VAL A 33 -0.01 -6.37 -2.30
CA VAL A 33 1.05 -7.36 -2.06
C VAL A 33 1.72 -7.65 -3.39
N ILE A 34 3.04 -7.45 -3.43
CA ILE A 34 3.87 -7.65 -4.61
C ILE A 34 4.93 -8.69 -4.26
N GLN A 35 5.03 -9.76 -5.05
CA GLN A 35 6.02 -10.81 -4.89
C GLN A 35 6.63 -11.13 -6.26
N GLU A 36 7.96 -11.22 -6.34
CA GLU A 36 8.68 -11.50 -7.60
C GLU A 36 8.28 -10.58 -8.77
N GLY A 37 8.02 -9.30 -8.47
CA GLY A 37 7.61 -8.30 -9.45
C GLY A 37 6.17 -8.44 -9.96
N ARG A 38 5.36 -9.33 -9.37
CA ARG A 38 3.95 -9.53 -9.71
C ARG A 38 3.03 -9.07 -8.59
N ILE A 39 1.89 -8.51 -8.95
CA ILE A 39 0.85 -8.11 -8.00
C ILE A 39 0.07 -9.37 -7.60
N CYS A 40 0.31 -9.87 -6.40
CA CYS A 40 -0.39 -11.03 -5.83
C CYS A 40 -1.73 -10.64 -5.18
N TYR A 41 -1.84 -9.40 -4.72
CA TYR A 41 -3.07 -8.84 -4.17
C TYR A 41 -3.18 -7.35 -4.46
N LYS A 42 -4.40 -6.93 -4.83
CA LYS A 42 -4.81 -5.54 -5.01
C LYS A 42 -6.05 -5.30 -4.18
N GLY A 43 -5.93 -4.48 -3.14
CA GLY A 43 -7.04 -4.08 -2.31
C GLY A 43 -8.03 -3.19 -3.06
N LYS A 44 -9.28 -3.16 -2.57
CA LYS A 44 -10.31 -2.27 -3.08
C LYS A 44 -9.95 -0.80 -2.81
N ALA A 45 -10.62 0.14 -3.49
CA ALA A 45 -10.43 1.56 -3.21
C ALA A 45 -10.89 1.88 -1.79
N GLY A 46 -10.05 2.55 -1.01
CA GLY A 46 -10.46 3.14 0.26
C GLY A 46 -11.35 4.38 0.06
N PRO A 47 -11.60 5.14 1.14
CA PRO A 47 -11.27 4.84 2.54
C PRO A 47 -12.07 3.67 3.14
N TRP A 48 -13.23 3.33 2.60
CA TRP A 48 -14.14 2.36 3.23
C TRP A 48 -13.67 0.91 3.17
N ASN A 49 -12.72 0.59 2.28
CA ASN A 49 -12.26 -0.78 2.07
C ASN A 49 -10.79 -0.99 2.49
N TYR A 50 -10.29 -0.17 3.42
CA TYR A 50 -9.02 -0.48 4.07
C TYR A 50 -9.20 -1.70 4.98
N ASN A 51 -8.78 -2.86 4.50
CA ASN A 51 -8.94 -4.12 5.19
C ASN A 51 -7.62 -4.90 5.27
N PRO A 52 -6.80 -4.68 6.31
CA PRO A 52 -5.55 -5.41 6.52
C PRO A 52 -5.72 -6.92 6.70
N GLU A 53 -6.90 -7.40 7.09
CA GLU A 53 -7.18 -8.85 7.24
C GLU A 53 -7.06 -9.58 5.90
N GLU A 54 -7.45 -8.94 4.79
CA GLU A 54 -7.28 -9.52 3.45
C GLU A 54 -5.80 -9.66 3.09
N VAL A 55 -4.96 -8.70 3.50
CA VAL A 55 -3.51 -8.79 3.32
C VAL A 55 -2.92 -9.90 4.16
N ARG A 56 -3.33 -10.04 5.43
CA ARG A 56 -2.89 -11.15 6.30
C ARG A 56 -3.21 -12.50 5.68
N ALA A 57 -4.44 -12.70 5.21
CA ALA A 57 -4.87 -13.94 4.57
C ALA A 57 -4.11 -14.26 3.27
N VAL A 58 -3.52 -13.26 2.60
CA VAL A 58 -2.64 -13.45 1.44
C VAL A 58 -1.23 -13.84 1.88
N LEU A 59 -0.72 -13.27 2.98
CA LEU A 59 0.62 -13.52 3.50
C LEU A 59 0.76 -14.83 4.28
N GLU A 60 -0.32 -15.36 4.84
CA GLU A 60 -0.35 -16.63 5.57
C GLU A 60 -0.49 -17.87 4.67
N LYS A 61 -0.63 -17.67 3.35
CA LYS A 61 -0.64 -18.74 2.35
C LYS A 61 0.78 -19.15 1.96
#